data_AF-A0A7V9G5R5-F1
#
_entry.id   AF-A0A7V9G5R5-F1
#
_cell.length_a   1.000
_cell.length_b   1.000
_cell.length_c   1.000
_cell.angle_alpha   90.00
_cell.angle_beta   90.00
_cell.angle_gamma   90.00
#
_symmetry.space_group_name_H-M   'P 1'
#
loop_
_entity.id
_entity.type
_entity.pdbx_description
1 polymer ?
#
loop_
_entity_poly.entity_id
_entity_poly.type
_entity_poly.pdbx_seq_one_letter_code
_entity_poly.pdbx_strand_id
1 'polypeptide(L)'
;MTMLDSAALYRFLGLSAAFVSLLFIAAESRDPPVPVPEPLLTASPSLTRIDLAANEERTFTIALTSPVAARLIAIATDCRCVSALTQTPLDLVAGKSEQIAMRAVGVLPGVKTVTFRTTEGSTRAQVQVVTTGMGTGAEILKEALARAHTHKATAWFIIHDLRGEIRNCGCSTGSLGGIDLLAALPEACRGLATDVATRFILSGEVDGQRPGVGAALATFGWTADEAAIVVTAKPEAAVARAGVIAVIPTVPIAMENARILRPVLNSGMMTEVLLVTADGRIADRLQVPIDATLPSEPRILAGFHDHLTSVIDERSEPSTSCATCHKAAHDVWSKSAHARAWVSLKDADRTDGCVSCHSLEIAPKTIVTGVHCASCHRGADAHATSRGVVKTLGTTNCRSCHDARHHPSFDPVAAWVFIAHGK
;
A
#
# COMPACT_ATOMS: atom_id res chain seq x y z
N MET A 1 -79.15 -31.75 11.66
CA MET A 1 -77.79 -32.14 12.12
C MET A 1 -76.87 -31.88 10.95
N THR A 2 -75.84 -31.03 11.16
CA THR A 2 -74.74 -30.62 10.25
C THR A 2 -75.17 -29.96 8.92
N MET A 3 -75.38 -28.63 8.84
CA MET A 3 -74.38 -27.52 8.74
C MET A 3 -73.40 -27.73 7.57
N LEU A 4 -73.18 -26.86 6.58
CA LEU A 4 -73.62 -25.50 6.19
C LEU A 4 -73.62 -25.49 4.64
N ASP A 5 -74.68 -25.07 3.94
CA ASP A 5 -75.06 -23.69 3.58
C ASP A 5 -74.11 -23.05 2.54
N SER A 6 -74.41 -23.17 1.25
CA SER A 6 -75.25 -22.28 0.40
C SER A 6 -74.59 -20.96 -0.02
N ALA A 7 -74.28 -20.91 -1.33
CA ALA A 7 -74.69 -19.86 -2.25
C ALA A 7 -74.17 -18.41 -2.08
N ALA A 8 -73.28 -18.01 -3.01
CA ALA A 8 -73.38 -16.80 -3.83
C ALA A 8 -72.35 -16.95 -4.98
N LEU A 9 -72.63 -17.57 -6.14
CA LEU A 9 -73.62 -17.28 -7.17
C LEU A 9 -73.27 -16.02 -8.01
N TYR A 10 -73.15 -16.26 -9.33
CA TYR A 10 -73.08 -15.33 -10.48
C TYR A 10 -71.72 -14.69 -10.81
N ARG A 11 -70.96 -15.27 -11.76
CA ARG A 11 -71.05 -15.12 -13.24
C ARG A 11 -70.60 -13.72 -13.71
N PHE A 12 -69.57 -13.64 -14.56
CA PHE A 12 -69.73 -13.21 -15.96
C PHE A 12 -68.45 -13.45 -16.78
N LEU A 13 -68.69 -14.05 -17.95
CA LEU A 13 -67.89 -14.30 -19.16
C LEU A 13 -66.60 -13.50 -19.44
N GLY A 14 -65.68 -14.15 -20.19
CA GLY A 14 -64.88 -13.53 -21.25
C GLY A 14 -63.40 -13.95 -21.27
N LEU A 15 -63.05 -15.06 -21.94
CA LEU A 15 -62.34 -15.05 -23.24
C LEU A 15 -61.06 -14.20 -23.33
N SER A 16 -59.94 -14.93 -23.46
CA SER A 16 -58.86 -14.71 -24.44
C SER A 16 -58.04 -13.41 -24.42
N ALA A 17 -56.73 -13.53 -24.19
CA ALA A 17 -55.73 -13.38 -25.26
C ALA A 17 -54.30 -13.37 -24.68
N ALA A 18 -53.46 -14.26 -25.20
CA ALA A 18 -52.02 -14.18 -25.11
C ALA A 18 -51.53 -12.94 -25.88
N PHE A 19 -50.68 -12.12 -25.26
CA PHE A 19 -49.83 -11.17 -25.98
C PHE A 19 -48.41 -11.26 -25.45
N VAL A 20 -47.56 -11.90 -26.27
CA VAL A 20 -46.11 -11.89 -26.19
C VAL A 20 -45.64 -10.46 -26.44
N SER A 21 -45.00 -9.84 -25.46
CA SER A 21 -44.30 -8.56 -25.65
C SER A 21 -42.81 -8.83 -25.83
N LEU A 22 -42.38 -8.81 -27.09
CA LEU A 22 -40.98 -8.63 -27.49
C LEU A 22 -40.55 -7.20 -27.14
N LEU A 23 -39.59 -7.04 -26.25
CA LEU A 23 -38.90 -5.78 -26.00
C LEU A 23 -37.59 -5.77 -26.79
N PHE A 24 -37.54 -4.88 -27.79
CA PHE A 24 -36.37 -4.55 -28.58
C PHE A 24 -35.27 -3.96 -27.70
N ILE A 25 -34.10 -4.61 -27.66
CA ILE A 25 -32.86 -3.97 -27.20
C ILE A 25 -32.33 -3.17 -28.39
N ALA A 26 -32.48 -1.85 -28.33
CA ALA A 26 -31.78 -0.95 -29.25
C ALA A 26 -30.28 -1.05 -28.96
N ALA A 27 -29.52 -1.54 -29.94
CA ALA A 27 -28.08 -1.46 -29.93
C ALA A 27 -27.68 -0.01 -30.20
N GLU A 28 -27.34 0.73 -29.14
CA GLU A 28 -26.66 2.01 -29.28
C GLU A 28 -25.30 1.79 -29.92
N SER A 29 -25.13 2.35 -31.11
CA SER A 29 -23.87 2.39 -31.85
C SER A 29 -22.83 3.11 -30.99
N ARG A 30 -21.90 2.35 -30.42
CA ARG A 30 -20.68 2.92 -29.83
C ARG A 30 -19.90 3.57 -30.96
N ASP A 31 -19.80 4.90 -30.95
CA ASP A 31 -18.81 5.59 -31.77
C ASP A 31 -17.43 4.98 -31.49
N PRO A 32 -16.59 4.77 -32.52
CA PRO A 32 -15.24 4.30 -32.31
C PRO A 32 -14.49 5.30 -31.42
N PRO A 33 -13.69 4.83 -30.45
CA PRO A 33 -12.92 5.72 -29.58
C PRO A 33 -12.05 6.64 -30.44
N VAL A 34 -12.17 7.95 -30.21
CA VAL A 34 -11.28 8.96 -30.80
C VAL A 34 -9.84 8.55 -30.47
N PRO A 35 -8.95 8.38 -31.46
CA PRO A 35 -7.58 7.98 -31.20
C PRO A 35 -6.92 9.01 -30.28
N VAL A 36 -6.53 8.56 -29.09
CA VAL A 36 -5.75 9.35 -28.14
C VAL A 36 -4.39 9.60 -28.79
N PRO A 37 -3.89 10.85 -28.84
CA PRO A 37 -2.56 11.13 -29.37
C PRO A 37 -1.53 10.27 -28.64
N GLU A 38 -0.73 9.50 -29.37
CA GLU A 38 0.33 8.70 -28.78
C GLU A 38 1.30 9.60 -27.99
N PRO A 39 1.81 9.16 -26.83
CA PRO A 39 2.79 9.94 -26.09
C PRO A 39 4.04 10.16 -26.96
N LEU A 40 4.44 11.42 -27.13
CA LEU A 40 5.64 11.86 -27.85
C LEU A 40 6.97 11.33 -27.26
N LEU A 41 6.94 10.53 -26.20
CA LEU A 41 8.13 9.98 -25.56
C LEU A 41 7.75 8.65 -24.90
N THR A 42 8.43 7.57 -25.27
CA THR A 42 8.17 6.23 -24.75
C THR A 42 9.41 5.70 -24.03
N ALA A 43 9.17 4.97 -22.94
CA ALA A 43 10.18 4.23 -22.22
C ALA A 43 9.88 2.73 -22.31
N SER A 44 10.88 1.93 -22.66
CA SER A 44 10.76 0.49 -22.85
C SER A 44 11.88 -0.28 -22.15
N PRO A 45 11.57 -1.30 -21.35
CA PRO A 45 10.22 -1.70 -20.96
C PRO A 45 9.59 -0.65 -20.03
N SER A 46 8.26 -0.52 -20.08
CA SER A 46 7.50 0.36 -19.18
C SER A 46 7.52 -0.14 -17.72
N LEU A 47 7.81 -1.42 -17.51
CA LEU A 47 8.07 -2.05 -16.21
C LEU A 47 9.29 -2.98 -16.33
N THR A 48 10.32 -2.73 -15.53
CA THR A 48 11.48 -3.61 -15.35
C THR A 48 11.39 -4.30 -14.00
N ARG A 49 11.34 -5.63 -13.97
CA ARG A 49 11.48 -6.40 -12.72
C ARG A 49 12.95 -6.74 -12.47
N ILE A 50 13.41 -6.53 -11.25
CA ILE A 50 14.78 -6.83 -10.84
C ILE A 50 14.74 -7.55 -9.50
N ASP A 51 15.04 -8.85 -9.54
CA ASP A 51 15.21 -9.66 -8.34
C ASP A 51 16.64 -9.46 -7.80
N LEU A 52 16.74 -8.94 -6.57
CA LEU A 52 17.99 -8.64 -5.87
C LEU A 52 17.99 -9.31 -4.50
N ALA A 53 19.12 -9.88 -4.11
CA ALA A 53 19.37 -10.20 -2.71
C ALA A 53 19.50 -8.90 -1.88
N ALA A 54 19.42 -9.03 -0.56
CA ALA A 54 19.58 -7.89 0.34
C ALA A 54 20.94 -7.19 0.12
N ASN A 55 20.91 -5.88 -0.12
CA ASN A 55 22.06 -5.03 -0.46
C ASN A 55 22.79 -5.36 -1.78
N GLU A 56 22.29 -6.29 -2.60
CA GLU A 56 22.85 -6.56 -3.93
C GLU A 56 22.62 -5.35 -4.84
N GLU A 57 23.66 -4.93 -5.58
CA GLU A 57 23.54 -3.93 -6.63
C GLU A 57 23.47 -4.58 -8.01
N ARG A 58 22.57 -4.11 -8.87
CA ARG A 58 22.51 -4.54 -10.27
C ARG A 58 22.24 -3.36 -11.20
N THR A 59 22.95 -3.35 -12.32
CA THR A 59 22.73 -2.39 -13.40
C THR A 59 21.75 -2.93 -14.44
N PHE A 60 20.96 -2.05 -15.02
CA PHE A 60 20.00 -2.37 -16.07
C PHE A 60 19.80 -1.16 -16.99
N THR A 61 19.11 -1.33 -18.11
CA THR A 61 18.82 -0.23 -19.03
C THR A 61 17.32 -0.06 -19.26
N ILE A 62 16.93 1.19 -19.50
CA ILE A 62 15.60 1.54 -20.02
C ILE A 62 15.83 2.27 -21.34
N ALA A 63 15.24 1.76 -22.42
CA ALA A 63 15.28 2.39 -23.73
C ALA A 63 14.31 3.57 -23.76
N LEU A 64 14.80 4.74 -24.17
CA LEU A 64 14.00 5.96 -24.32
C LEU A 64 13.92 6.32 -25.80
N THR A 65 12.71 6.46 -26.34
CA THR A 65 12.47 6.77 -27.76
C THR A 65 11.58 8.00 -27.86
N SER A 66 12.02 8.99 -28.65
CA SER A 66 11.21 10.16 -29.01
C SER A 66 11.02 10.21 -30.53
N PRO A 67 9.82 10.48 -31.06
CA PRO A 67 9.57 10.59 -32.49
C PRO A 67 10.12 11.90 -33.08
N VAL A 68 10.55 12.84 -32.22
CA VAL A 68 11.16 14.12 -32.57
C VAL A 68 12.53 14.24 -31.92
N ALA A 69 13.38 15.13 -32.44
CA ALA A 69 14.65 15.42 -31.79
C ALA A 69 14.36 16.14 -30.46
N ALA A 70 14.95 15.66 -29.38
CA ALA A 70 14.70 16.17 -28.03
C ALA A 70 15.97 16.10 -27.19
N ARG A 71 15.98 16.79 -26.04
CA ARG A 71 17.07 16.67 -25.07
C ARG A 71 16.54 16.15 -23.74
N LEU A 72 17.04 15.01 -23.26
CA LEU A 72 16.79 14.50 -21.91
C LEU A 72 17.51 15.41 -20.91
N ILE A 73 16.75 16.13 -20.09
CA ILE A 73 17.26 17.15 -19.17
C ILE A 73 17.29 16.68 -17.72
N ALA A 74 16.45 15.69 -17.36
CA ALA A 74 16.45 15.13 -16.01
C ALA A 74 15.96 13.68 -16.00
N ILE A 75 16.57 12.89 -15.11
CA ILE A 75 16.10 11.56 -14.71
C ILE A 75 15.86 11.61 -13.20
N ALA A 76 14.61 11.41 -12.78
CA ALA A 76 14.23 11.44 -11.37
C ALA A 76 13.71 10.06 -10.92
N THR A 77 14.13 9.62 -9.74
CA THR A 77 13.64 8.39 -9.11
C THR A 77 12.96 8.72 -7.78
N ASP A 78 11.92 7.98 -7.42
CA ASP A 78 11.18 8.14 -6.16
C ASP A 78 11.83 7.39 -4.98
N CYS A 79 12.87 6.61 -5.24
CA CYS A 79 13.65 5.88 -4.24
C CYS A 79 15.13 5.94 -4.55
N ARG A 80 15.95 6.16 -3.51
CA ARG A 80 17.42 6.11 -3.61
C ARG A 80 17.97 4.73 -4.00
N CYS A 81 17.18 3.68 -3.80
CA CYS A 81 17.49 2.32 -4.22
C CYS A 81 17.52 2.16 -5.74
N VAL A 82 16.95 3.09 -6.52
CA VAL A 82 17.09 3.13 -7.98
C VAL A 82 17.71 4.47 -8.37
N SER A 83 18.76 4.45 -9.17
CA SER A 83 19.50 5.65 -9.55
C SER A 83 19.93 5.59 -11.02
N ALA A 84 19.89 6.73 -11.70
CA ALA A 84 20.43 6.83 -13.06
C ALA A 84 21.96 6.85 -13.03
N LEU A 85 22.57 6.15 -13.98
CA LEU A 85 24.01 6.18 -14.25
C LEU A 85 24.32 7.04 -15.49
N THR A 86 23.38 7.12 -16.43
CA THR A 86 23.49 8.02 -17.59
C THR A 86 23.50 9.48 -17.14
N GLN A 87 24.45 10.25 -17.65
CA GLN A 87 24.54 11.68 -17.39
C GLN A 87 23.54 12.47 -18.25
N THR A 88 22.96 13.51 -17.65
CA THR A 88 22.13 14.51 -18.33
C THR A 88 22.87 15.85 -18.42
N PRO A 89 22.67 16.66 -19.47
CA PRO A 89 21.73 16.42 -20.56
C PRO A 89 22.22 15.39 -21.60
N LEU A 90 21.28 14.69 -22.23
CA LEU A 90 21.55 13.74 -23.32
C LEU A 90 20.68 14.08 -24.54
N ASP A 91 21.29 14.19 -25.72
CA ASP A 91 20.57 14.42 -26.97
C ASP A 91 19.89 13.13 -27.44
N LEU A 92 18.59 13.20 -27.72
CA LEU A 92 17.77 12.13 -28.26
C LEU A 92 17.55 12.38 -29.75
N VAL A 93 17.96 11.42 -30.57
CA VAL A 93 17.74 11.48 -32.03
C VAL A 93 16.31 11.01 -32.33
N ALA A 94 15.61 11.77 -33.18
CA ALA A 94 14.25 11.44 -33.61
C ALA A 94 14.16 10.00 -34.14
N GLY A 95 13.23 9.21 -33.59
CA GLY A 95 12.97 7.82 -33.94
C GLY A 95 14.01 6.81 -33.43
N LYS A 96 15.11 7.24 -32.80
CA LYS A 96 16.14 6.34 -32.27
C LYS A 96 15.89 6.05 -30.79
N SER A 97 16.06 4.78 -30.41
CA SER A 97 16.01 4.37 -29.00
C SER A 97 17.38 4.54 -28.36
N GLU A 98 17.46 5.43 -27.36
CA GLU A 98 18.66 5.65 -26.56
C GLU A 98 18.60 4.82 -25.26
N GLN A 99 19.70 4.15 -24.91
CA GLN A 99 19.76 3.30 -23.73
C GLN A 99 20.14 4.10 -22.49
N ILE A 100 19.22 4.22 -21.53
CA ILE A 100 19.47 4.91 -20.27
C ILE A 100 19.92 3.89 -19.23
N ALA A 101 21.20 3.97 -18.83
CA ALA A 101 21.80 3.12 -17.83
C ALA A 101 21.33 3.50 -16.43
N MET A 102 20.91 2.49 -15.67
CA MET A 102 20.34 2.60 -14.34
C MET A 102 21.04 1.61 -13.40
N ARG A 103 20.95 1.87 -12.10
CA ARG A 103 21.36 0.98 -11.01
C ARG A 103 20.20 0.78 -10.05
N ALA A 104 19.98 -0.45 -9.61
CA ALA A 104 19.10 -0.80 -8.51
C ALA A 104 19.89 -1.45 -7.37
N VAL A 105 19.48 -1.22 -6.12
CA VAL A 105 20.04 -1.82 -4.90
C VAL A 105 18.93 -2.52 -4.13
N GLY A 106 19.17 -3.77 -3.71
CA GLY A 106 18.25 -4.62 -2.97
C GLY A 106 18.05 -4.20 -1.51
N VAL A 107 17.75 -2.93 -1.25
CA VAL A 107 17.51 -2.38 0.10
C VAL A 107 16.04 -2.09 0.39
N LEU A 108 15.24 -1.86 -0.65
CA LEU A 108 13.82 -1.53 -0.49
C LEU A 108 13.00 -2.17 -1.61
N PRO A 109 12.33 -3.31 -1.34
CA PRO A 109 11.46 -3.93 -2.33
C PRO A 109 10.26 -3.05 -2.69
N GLY A 110 9.60 -3.39 -3.79
CA GLY A 110 8.43 -2.69 -4.33
C GLY A 110 8.74 -1.94 -5.62
N VAL A 111 7.68 -1.38 -6.22
CA VAL A 111 7.75 -0.67 -7.51
C VAL A 111 8.27 0.75 -7.30
N LYS A 112 9.28 1.13 -8.09
CA LYS A 112 9.91 2.44 -8.10
C LYS A 112 9.62 3.13 -9.43
N THR A 113 9.35 4.41 -9.41
CA THR A 113 9.07 5.20 -10.61
C THR A 113 10.32 5.93 -11.06
N VAL A 114 10.71 5.72 -12.31
CA VAL A 114 11.72 6.50 -13.00
C VAL A 114 11.01 7.46 -13.94
N THR A 115 11.21 8.76 -13.74
CA THR A 115 10.65 9.81 -14.60
C THR A 115 11.74 10.40 -15.47
N PHE A 116 11.56 10.32 -16.79
CA PHE A 116 12.42 10.94 -17.79
C PHE A 116 11.77 12.23 -18.26
N ARG A 117 12.50 13.35 -18.17
CA ARG A 117 12.03 14.66 -18.66
C ARG A 117 12.89 15.11 -19.82
N THR A 118 12.25 15.44 -20.94
CA THR A 118 12.88 16.01 -22.12
C THR A 118 12.39 17.42 -22.38
N THR A 119 12.94 18.08 -23.41
CA THR A 119 12.42 19.37 -23.91
C THR A 119 11.01 19.27 -24.48
N GLU A 120 10.60 18.08 -24.93
CA GLU A 120 9.33 17.84 -25.64
C GLU A 120 8.25 17.21 -24.76
N GLY A 121 8.59 16.85 -23.51
CA GLY A 121 7.64 16.25 -22.59
C GLY A 121 8.29 15.37 -21.53
N SER A 122 7.50 14.47 -20.97
CA SER A 122 8.00 13.52 -19.97
C SER A 122 7.35 12.17 -20.14
N THR A 123 8.08 11.13 -19.79
CA THR A 123 7.59 9.76 -19.74
C THR A 123 8.07 9.08 -18.47
N ARG A 124 7.46 7.95 -18.14
CA ARG A 124 7.76 7.19 -16.92
C ARG A 124 7.99 5.73 -17.27
N ALA A 125 8.91 5.10 -16.54
CA ALA A 125 9.04 3.66 -16.45
C ALA A 125 8.99 3.25 -14.99
N GLN A 126 8.58 2.01 -14.74
CA GLN A 126 8.54 1.39 -13.43
C GLN A 126 9.69 0.41 -13.28
N VAL A 127 10.23 0.31 -12.08
CA VAL A 127 11.28 -0.64 -11.70
C VAL A 127 10.79 -1.36 -10.46
N GLN A 128 10.32 -2.60 -10.61
CA GLN A 128 9.97 -3.45 -9.48
C GLN A 128 11.25 -4.05 -8.91
N VAL A 129 11.72 -3.49 -7.81
CA VAL A 129 12.77 -4.14 -7.01
C VAL A 129 12.09 -5.24 -6.21
N VAL A 130 12.43 -6.49 -6.50
CA VAL A 130 11.99 -7.63 -5.71
C VAL A 130 13.17 -8.05 -4.87
N THR A 131 13.01 -7.97 -3.55
CA THR A 131 13.92 -8.68 -2.66
C THR A 131 13.38 -10.09 -2.53
N THR A 132 14.23 -11.09 -2.77
CA THR A 132 13.88 -12.50 -2.57
C THR A 132 13.28 -12.70 -1.16
N GLY A 133 12.06 -13.27 -1.08
CA GLY A 133 11.40 -13.62 0.19
C GLY A 133 9.94 -13.15 0.34
N MET A 134 9.54 -11.96 -0.13
CA MET A 134 8.15 -11.51 0.09
C MET A 134 7.12 -12.32 -0.73
N GLY A 135 6.04 -12.75 -0.08
CA GLY A 135 5.07 -13.71 -0.61
C GLY A 135 5.46 -15.17 -0.39
N THR A 136 6.50 -15.43 0.39
CA THR A 136 6.97 -16.78 0.74
C THR A 136 7.12 -16.98 2.25
N GLY A 137 6.59 -16.06 3.06
CA GLY A 137 6.68 -16.10 4.53
C GLY A 137 6.34 -17.46 5.14
N ALA A 138 5.24 -18.09 4.71
CA ALA A 138 4.85 -19.41 5.21
C ALA A 138 5.83 -20.54 4.83
N GLU A 139 6.39 -20.51 3.64
CA GLU A 139 7.35 -21.54 3.20
C GLU A 139 8.70 -21.37 3.90
N ILE A 140 9.19 -20.13 4.02
CA ILE A 140 10.43 -19.84 4.77
C ILE A 140 10.25 -20.14 6.26
N LEU A 141 9.06 -19.92 6.83
CA LEU A 141 8.76 -20.31 8.21
C LEU A 141 8.89 -21.82 8.42
N LYS A 142 8.31 -22.64 7.52
CA LYS A 142 8.45 -24.10 7.57
C LYS A 142 9.91 -24.52 7.45
N GLU A 143 10.64 -23.90 6.53
CA GLU A 143 12.07 -24.15 6.34
C GLU A 143 12.87 -23.84 7.60
N ALA A 144 12.62 -22.69 8.23
CA ALA A 144 13.31 -22.29 9.46
C ALA A 144 13.08 -23.30 10.59
N LEU A 145 11.85 -23.79 10.75
CA LEU A 145 11.53 -24.82 11.75
C LEU A 145 12.17 -26.18 11.42
N ALA A 146 12.17 -26.59 10.15
CA ALA A 146 12.84 -27.83 9.73
C ALA A 146 14.36 -27.79 9.96
N ARG A 147 14.99 -26.64 9.71
CA ARG A 147 16.40 -26.40 10.04
C ARG A 147 16.62 -26.42 11.55
N ALA A 148 15.75 -25.80 12.34
CA ALA A 148 15.84 -25.80 13.80
C ALA A 148 15.82 -27.22 14.36
N HIS A 149 14.91 -28.07 13.87
CA HIS A 149 14.87 -29.50 14.19
C HIS A 149 16.21 -30.20 13.87
N THR A 150 16.70 -30.02 12.64
CA THR A 150 17.95 -30.64 12.16
C THR A 150 19.15 -30.23 13.03
N HIS A 151 19.21 -28.97 13.43
CA HIS A 151 20.26 -28.43 14.30
C HIS A 151 20.06 -28.75 15.79
N LYS A 152 18.95 -29.39 16.18
CA LYS A 152 18.54 -29.56 17.59
C LYS A 152 18.59 -28.22 18.34
N ALA A 153 18.10 -27.17 17.68
CA ALA A 153 18.18 -25.79 18.12
C ALA A 153 16.80 -25.24 18.49
N THR A 154 16.79 -24.22 19.33
CA THR A 154 15.61 -23.38 19.58
C THR A 154 15.56 -22.31 18.49
N ALA A 155 14.42 -22.10 17.84
CA ALA A 155 14.23 -21.01 16.88
C ALA A 155 13.79 -19.71 17.59
N TRP A 156 14.62 -18.67 17.52
CA TRP A 156 14.36 -17.37 18.13
C TRP A 156 13.96 -16.38 17.06
N PHE A 157 12.71 -15.95 17.07
CA PHE A 157 12.14 -14.94 16.19
C PHE A 157 12.31 -13.57 16.82
N ILE A 158 12.96 -12.64 16.13
CA ILE A 158 13.32 -11.33 16.65
C ILE A 158 12.74 -10.27 15.71
N ILE A 159 11.92 -9.39 16.27
CA ILE A 159 11.45 -8.16 15.63
C ILE A 159 12.19 -6.98 16.26
N HIS A 160 12.75 -6.12 15.40
CA HIS A 160 13.42 -4.88 15.80
C HIS A 160 12.65 -3.68 15.25
N ASP A 161 12.41 -2.67 16.09
CA ASP A 161 11.77 -1.39 15.75
C ASP A 161 10.41 -1.53 15.04
N LEU A 162 9.40 -2.08 15.74
CA LEU A 162 8.03 -2.20 15.22
C LEU A 162 7.29 -0.85 15.12
N ARG A 163 7.64 0.13 15.95
CA ARG A 163 7.18 1.53 15.91
C ARG A 163 5.66 1.74 15.99
N GLY A 164 4.94 0.77 16.55
CA GLY A 164 3.50 0.82 16.74
C GLY A 164 2.71 0.49 15.49
N GLU A 165 3.31 -0.14 14.50
CA GLU A 165 2.69 -0.30 13.18
C GLU A 165 1.83 -1.58 13.15
N ILE A 166 0.54 -1.42 12.88
CA ILE A 166 -0.48 -2.43 13.23
C ILE A 166 -0.86 -3.31 12.04
N ARG A 167 -1.17 -2.71 10.88
CA ARG A 167 -1.63 -3.45 9.70
C ARG A 167 -0.66 -3.30 8.54
N ASN A 168 -0.44 -4.43 7.85
CA ASN A 168 0.10 -4.42 6.50
C ASN A 168 -1.01 -3.92 5.54
N CYS A 169 -1.00 -2.63 5.23
CA CYS A 169 -1.96 -2.03 4.30
C CYS A 169 -1.68 -2.38 2.82
N GLY A 170 -0.73 -3.29 2.52
CA GLY A 170 -0.42 -3.73 1.15
C GLY A 170 0.26 -2.66 0.27
N CYS A 171 0.73 -1.57 0.87
CA CYS A 171 1.29 -0.42 0.18
C CYS A 171 2.81 -0.61 -0.03
N SER A 172 3.23 -0.75 -1.28
CA SER A 172 4.60 -1.03 -1.69
C SER A 172 5.58 0.14 -1.51
N THR A 173 5.84 0.56 -0.27
CA THR A 173 6.99 1.41 0.12
C THR A 173 7.67 0.94 1.41
N GLY A 174 7.52 -0.33 1.75
CA GLY A 174 7.84 -0.86 3.07
C GLY A 174 6.57 -0.89 3.92
N SER A 175 5.97 -2.07 4.01
CA SER A 175 4.94 -2.35 5.01
C SER A 175 5.59 -2.13 6.37
N LEU A 176 4.91 -1.43 7.27
CA LEU A 176 5.25 -1.49 8.67
C LEU A 176 4.02 -2.13 9.32
N GLY A 177 4.22 -3.22 10.05
CA GLY A 177 3.14 -3.91 10.77
C GLY A 177 2.69 -5.24 10.16
N GLY A 178 1.52 -5.70 10.61
CA GLY A 178 1.12 -7.11 10.57
C GLY A 178 1.13 -7.70 11.98
N ILE A 179 0.69 -6.95 12.99
CA ILE A 179 0.72 -7.43 14.38
C ILE A 179 -0.21 -8.63 14.58
N ASP A 180 -1.24 -8.76 13.75
CA ASP A 180 -2.10 -9.93 13.64
C ASP A 180 -1.33 -11.16 13.11
N LEU A 181 -0.44 -10.96 12.14
CA LEU A 181 0.44 -12.01 11.64
C LEU A 181 1.50 -12.40 12.69
N LEU A 182 2.12 -11.41 13.32
CA LEU A 182 3.09 -11.62 14.41
C LEU A 182 2.44 -12.34 15.60
N ALA A 183 1.22 -11.96 15.98
CA ALA A 183 0.47 -12.59 17.06
C ALA A 183 0.12 -14.05 16.76
N ALA A 184 -0.08 -14.41 15.49
CA ALA A 184 -0.37 -15.79 15.09
C ALA A 184 0.88 -16.69 15.04
N LEU A 185 2.09 -16.13 14.85
CA LEU A 185 3.32 -16.90 14.68
C LEU A 185 3.59 -17.93 15.79
N PRO A 186 3.41 -17.63 17.09
CA PRO A 186 3.65 -18.59 18.16
C PRO A 186 2.77 -19.84 18.06
N GLU A 187 1.49 -19.67 17.73
CA GLU A 187 0.58 -20.81 17.52
C GLU A 187 0.88 -21.54 16.21
N ALA A 188 1.18 -20.81 15.14
CA ALA A 188 1.57 -21.37 13.86
C ALA A 188 2.80 -22.28 13.99
N CYS A 189 3.84 -21.83 14.71
CA CYS A 189 5.04 -22.62 14.92
C CYS A 189 4.74 -23.91 15.70
N ARG A 190 3.93 -23.83 16.77
CA ARG A 190 3.51 -25.01 17.54
C ARG A 190 2.75 -26.02 16.68
N GLY A 191 1.93 -25.54 15.74
CA GLY A 191 1.19 -26.40 14.81
C GLY A 191 2.07 -27.03 13.73
N LEU A 192 3.11 -26.33 13.27
CA LEU A 192 4.00 -26.79 12.18
C LEU A 192 5.12 -27.71 12.66
N ALA A 193 5.67 -27.49 13.86
CA ALA A 193 6.77 -28.29 14.41
C ALA A 193 6.64 -28.40 15.94
N THR A 194 6.04 -29.49 16.41
CA THR A 194 5.74 -29.71 17.84
C THR A 194 6.96 -30.03 18.69
N ASP A 195 8.06 -30.42 18.06
CA ASP A 195 9.32 -30.83 18.67
C ASP A 195 10.40 -29.75 18.62
N VAL A 196 10.11 -28.60 18.00
CA VAL A 196 11.00 -27.45 17.92
C VAL A 196 10.58 -26.41 18.96
N ALA A 197 11.48 -26.12 19.90
CA ALA A 197 11.28 -25.01 20.84
C ALA A 197 11.39 -23.67 20.09
N THR A 198 10.50 -22.73 20.42
CA THR A 198 10.47 -21.40 19.81
C THR A 198 10.47 -20.29 20.85
N ARG A 199 11.09 -19.16 20.53
CA ARG A 199 11.06 -17.92 21.34
C ARG A 199 10.74 -16.74 20.44
N PHE A 200 9.95 -15.79 20.94
CA PHE A 200 9.52 -14.60 20.19
C PHE A 200 9.92 -13.35 20.96
N ILE A 201 10.76 -12.53 20.34
CA ILE A 201 11.47 -11.43 21.01
C ILE A 201 11.17 -10.11 20.30
N LEU A 202 10.77 -9.12 21.09
CA LEU A 202 10.64 -7.73 20.71
C LEU A 202 11.90 -6.97 21.14
N SER A 203 12.43 -6.13 20.27
CA SER A 203 13.61 -5.31 20.54
C SER A 203 13.47 -3.92 19.91
N GLY A 204 14.18 -2.93 20.47
CA GLY A 204 14.13 -1.56 19.96
C GLY A 204 12.81 -0.85 20.29
N GLU A 205 12.42 0.10 19.44
CA GLU A 205 11.19 0.88 19.58
C GLU A 205 9.97 0.06 19.10
N VAL A 206 9.19 -0.49 20.03
CA VAL A 206 8.04 -1.35 19.69
C VAL A 206 6.75 -0.55 19.48
N ASP A 207 6.49 0.43 20.34
CA ASP A 207 5.20 1.11 20.44
C ASP A 207 5.10 2.37 19.56
N GLY A 208 6.23 3.05 19.29
CA GLY A 208 6.28 4.27 18.47
C GLY A 208 5.09 5.23 18.68
N GLN A 209 4.33 5.49 17.62
CA GLN A 209 3.17 6.41 17.65
C GLN A 209 1.87 5.77 18.15
N ARG A 210 1.85 4.45 18.40
CA ARG A 210 0.67 3.71 18.88
C ARG A 210 1.05 2.90 20.13
N PRO A 211 0.98 3.52 21.32
CA PRO A 211 1.29 2.85 22.58
C PRO A 211 0.49 1.56 22.80
N GLY A 212 1.10 0.57 23.43
CA GLY A 212 0.43 -0.67 23.83
C GLY A 212 0.55 -1.82 22.83
N VAL A 213 1.14 -1.61 21.64
CA VAL A 213 1.38 -2.68 20.66
C VAL A 213 2.25 -3.79 21.24
N GLY A 214 3.33 -3.44 21.95
CA GLY A 214 4.19 -4.40 22.62
C GLY A 214 3.47 -5.17 23.71
N ALA A 215 2.65 -4.48 24.51
CA ALA A 215 1.83 -5.11 25.55
C ALA A 215 0.81 -6.09 24.95
N ALA A 216 0.20 -5.76 23.81
CA ALA A 216 -0.71 -6.66 23.12
C ALA A 216 0.01 -7.89 22.57
N LEU A 217 1.14 -7.74 21.89
CA LEU A 217 1.95 -8.87 21.40
C LEU A 217 2.42 -9.77 22.56
N ALA A 218 2.68 -9.19 23.73
CA ALA A 218 3.04 -9.97 24.91
C ALA A 218 1.95 -10.97 25.34
N THR A 219 0.67 -10.64 25.14
CA THR A 219 -0.43 -11.58 25.40
C THR A 219 -0.44 -12.80 24.47
N PHE A 220 0.28 -12.71 23.34
CA PHE A 220 0.43 -13.80 22.37
C PHE A 220 1.79 -14.52 22.48
N GLY A 221 2.58 -14.24 23.52
CA GLY A 221 3.84 -14.96 23.80
C GLY A 221 5.10 -14.27 23.28
N TRP A 222 5.01 -13.01 22.85
CA TRP A 222 6.18 -12.18 22.58
C TRP A 222 6.75 -11.58 23.88
N THR A 223 8.06 -11.41 23.97
CA THR A 223 8.71 -10.87 25.17
C THR A 223 9.85 -9.94 24.80
N ALA A 224 10.22 -8.99 25.67
CA ALA A 224 11.50 -8.29 25.57
C ALA A 224 12.56 -9.11 26.31
N ASP A 225 13.75 -9.27 25.72
CA ASP A 225 14.89 -9.96 26.34
C ASP A 225 16.17 -9.15 26.12
N GLU A 226 16.27 -8.03 26.85
CA GLU A 226 17.41 -7.10 26.77
C GLU A 226 18.72 -7.69 27.33
N ALA A 227 18.62 -8.80 28.08
CA ALA A 227 19.78 -9.50 28.63
C ALA A 227 20.44 -10.38 27.56
N ALA A 228 19.65 -11.11 26.77
CA ALA A 228 20.15 -11.96 25.69
C ALA A 228 20.38 -11.21 24.37
N ILE A 229 19.59 -10.16 24.09
CA ILE A 229 19.68 -9.35 22.87
C ILE A 229 19.98 -7.90 23.23
N VAL A 230 21.19 -7.45 22.93
CA VAL A 230 21.66 -6.11 23.32
C VAL A 230 21.63 -5.15 22.14
N VAL A 231 20.89 -4.05 22.27
CA VAL A 231 20.90 -2.93 21.30
C VAL A 231 21.90 -1.88 21.76
N THR A 232 22.94 -1.57 20.96
CA THR A 232 24.01 -0.67 21.43
C THR A 232 24.81 0.02 20.32
N ALA A 233 25.38 1.19 20.62
CA ALA A 233 26.37 1.85 19.78
C ALA A 233 27.80 1.27 19.93
N LYS A 234 28.01 0.35 20.90
CA LYS A 234 29.32 -0.25 21.22
C LYS A 234 29.26 -1.79 21.15
N PRO A 235 29.05 -2.39 19.96
CA PRO A 235 28.78 -3.82 19.82
C PRO A 235 29.94 -4.72 20.26
N GLU A 236 31.19 -4.28 20.07
CA GLU A 236 32.43 -4.97 20.49
C GLU A 236 32.40 -5.41 21.96
N ALA A 237 32.00 -4.52 22.86
CA ALA A 237 31.93 -4.81 24.28
C ALA A 237 30.74 -5.72 24.62
N ALA A 238 29.64 -5.60 23.87
CA ALA A 238 28.44 -6.40 24.10
C ALA A 238 28.63 -7.86 23.70
N VAL A 239 29.28 -8.13 22.56
CA VAL A 239 29.53 -9.51 22.11
C VAL A 239 30.46 -10.28 23.05
N ALA A 240 31.31 -9.60 23.82
CA ALA A 240 32.22 -10.25 24.78
C ALA A 240 31.52 -10.69 26.08
N ARG A 241 30.30 -10.19 26.36
CA ARG A 241 29.59 -10.48 27.61
C ARG A 241 29.01 -11.90 27.61
N ALA A 242 29.21 -12.61 28.71
CA ALA A 242 28.55 -13.89 28.94
C ALA A 242 27.02 -13.73 28.98
N GLY A 243 26.30 -14.69 28.40
CA GLY A 243 24.83 -14.67 28.33
C GLY A 243 24.24 -13.84 27.18
N VAL A 244 25.03 -13.00 26.50
CA VAL A 244 24.57 -12.28 25.30
C VAL A 244 24.61 -13.22 24.10
N ILE A 245 23.43 -13.48 23.55
CA ILE A 245 23.22 -14.33 22.38
C ILE A 245 23.37 -13.51 21.10
N ALA A 246 22.80 -12.31 21.05
CA ALA A 246 22.92 -11.45 19.87
C ALA A 246 23.01 -9.95 20.22
N VAL A 247 23.56 -9.17 19.29
CA VAL A 247 23.79 -7.73 19.43
C VAL A 247 23.30 -7.00 18.19
N ILE A 248 22.46 -5.98 18.38
CA ILE A 248 21.98 -5.11 17.31
C ILE A 248 22.73 -3.76 17.42
N PRO A 249 23.55 -3.39 16.42
CA PRO A 249 24.28 -2.14 16.47
C PRO A 249 23.37 -0.97 16.08
N THR A 250 23.43 0.12 16.85
CA THR A 250 22.68 1.37 16.54
C THR A 250 23.47 2.33 15.65
N VAL A 251 24.70 1.97 15.31
CA VAL A 251 25.58 2.72 14.40
C VAL A 251 26.17 1.77 13.37
N PRO A 252 26.49 2.24 12.15
CA PRO A 252 27.21 1.43 11.18
C PRO A 252 28.53 0.92 11.76
N ILE A 253 28.79 -0.39 11.62
CA ILE A 253 30.02 -1.03 12.08
C ILE A 253 30.60 -1.94 10.99
N ALA A 254 31.92 -2.00 10.89
CA ALA A 254 32.64 -2.91 10.00
C ALA A 254 33.20 -4.10 10.79
N MET A 255 32.29 -4.95 11.28
CA MET A 255 32.63 -6.18 11.97
C MET A 255 31.87 -7.37 11.38
N GLU A 256 32.52 -8.52 11.31
CA GLU A 256 31.86 -9.79 10.99
C GLU A 256 31.88 -10.68 12.23
N ASN A 257 30.71 -10.89 12.83
CA ASN A 257 30.54 -11.75 13.98
C ASN A 257 29.16 -12.40 13.92
N ALA A 258 29.08 -13.71 14.13
CA ALA A 258 27.82 -14.44 14.04
C ALA A 258 26.75 -13.97 15.04
N ARG A 259 27.15 -13.33 16.15
CA ARG A 259 26.24 -12.75 17.15
C ARG A 259 25.81 -11.32 16.83
N ILE A 260 26.37 -10.68 15.81
CA ILE A 260 25.95 -9.33 15.39
C ILE A 260 24.81 -9.45 14.38
N LEU A 261 23.66 -8.88 14.75
CA LEU A 261 22.49 -8.76 13.87
C LEU A 261 22.47 -7.38 13.27
N ARG A 262 22.45 -7.31 11.94
CA ARG A 262 22.16 -6.08 11.20
C ARG A 262 20.73 -6.20 10.69
N PRO A 263 19.73 -5.70 11.43
CA PRO A 263 18.35 -5.77 10.97
C PRO A 263 18.22 -4.95 9.69
N VAL A 264 17.39 -5.43 8.76
CA VAL A 264 17.02 -4.66 7.58
C VAL A 264 16.19 -3.46 8.05
N LEU A 265 16.67 -2.25 7.75
CA LEU A 265 16.19 -0.99 8.32
C LEU A 265 14.66 -0.83 8.23
N ASN A 266 14.02 -0.31 9.28
CA ASN A 266 12.61 0.11 9.31
C ASN A 266 11.62 -0.98 8.86
N SER A 267 11.86 -2.24 9.19
CA SER A 267 11.11 -3.40 8.69
C SER A 267 9.70 -3.57 9.27
N GLY A 268 9.56 -4.17 10.45
CA GLY A 268 8.30 -4.83 10.86
C GLY A 268 7.82 -5.96 9.91
N MET A 269 8.25 -5.97 8.64
CA MET A 269 7.96 -6.95 7.58
C MET A 269 8.88 -8.16 7.59
N MET A 270 9.97 -8.13 8.35
CA MET A 270 10.91 -9.26 8.40
C MET A 270 11.18 -9.54 9.86
N THR A 271 11.03 -10.80 10.25
CA THR A 271 11.54 -11.29 11.51
C THR A 271 12.87 -12.00 11.27
N GLU A 272 13.86 -11.66 12.09
CA GLU A 272 15.14 -12.37 12.13
C GLU A 272 14.94 -13.66 12.90
N VAL A 273 15.33 -14.79 12.32
CA VAL A 273 15.23 -16.10 12.96
C VAL A 273 16.62 -16.63 13.24
N LEU A 274 16.97 -16.76 14.52
CA LEU A 274 18.22 -17.36 14.97
C LEU A 274 17.98 -18.78 15.44
N LEU A 275 18.76 -19.72 14.93
CA LEU A 275 18.74 -21.10 15.42
C LEU A 275 19.79 -21.25 16.51
N VAL A 276 19.35 -21.23 17.77
CA VAL A 276 20.22 -21.22 18.94
C VAL A 276 20.33 -22.63 19.53
N THR A 277 21.53 -23.21 19.49
CA THR A 277 21.82 -24.54 20.05
C THR A 277 21.84 -24.52 21.58
N ALA A 278 21.79 -25.69 22.20
CA ALA A 278 21.74 -25.82 23.67
C ALA A 278 22.94 -25.18 24.41
N ASP A 279 24.10 -25.05 23.74
CA ASP A 279 25.29 -24.37 24.25
C ASP A 279 25.32 -22.86 23.95
N GLY A 280 24.22 -22.30 23.44
CA GLY A 280 24.05 -20.86 23.21
C GLY A 280 24.73 -20.33 21.94
N ARG A 281 25.11 -21.21 21.00
CA ARG A 281 25.68 -20.81 19.71
C ARG A 281 24.56 -20.60 18.68
N ILE A 282 24.80 -19.68 17.74
CA ILE A 282 23.92 -19.50 16.57
C ILE A 282 24.40 -20.49 15.50
N ALA A 283 23.59 -21.51 15.23
CA ALA A 283 23.87 -22.53 14.22
C ALA A 283 23.47 -22.10 12.80
N ASP A 284 22.41 -21.30 12.68
CA ASP A 284 21.95 -20.73 11.41
C ASP A 284 21.19 -19.43 11.67
N ARG A 285 21.02 -18.62 10.62
CA ARG A 285 20.25 -17.37 10.63
C ARG A 285 19.42 -17.28 9.36
N LEU A 286 18.13 -17.02 9.54
CA LEU A 286 17.17 -16.82 8.45
C LEU A 286 16.42 -15.50 8.64
N GLN A 287 15.79 -15.03 7.58
CA GLN A 287 14.86 -13.91 7.64
C GLN A 287 13.51 -14.37 7.09
N VAL A 288 12.47 -14.29 7.92
CA VAL A 288 11.11 -14.66 7.53
C VAL A 288 10.31 -13.40 7.26
N PRO A 289 9.77 -13.22 6.04
CA PRO A 289 8.84 -12.14 5.75
C PRO A 289 7.51 -12.31 6.48
N ILE A 290 7.03 -11.20 7.03
CA ILE A 290 5.74 -11.01 7.68
C ILE A 290 4.76 -10.52 6.62
N ASP A 291 4.15 -11.47 5.91
CA ASP A 291 3.27 -11.22 4.78
C ASP A 291 1.98 -12.06 4.84
N ALA A 292 1.08 -11.82 3.89
CA ALA A 292 -0.24 -12.43 3.85
C ALA A 292 -0.24 -13.97 3.62
N THR A 293 0.92 -14.59 3.40
CA THR A 293 1.00 -16.06 3.36
C THR A 293 1.01 -16.66 4.76
N LEU A 294 1.35 -15.90 5.79
CA LEU A 294 1.28 -16.31 7.18
C LEU A 294 -0.16 -16.32 7.72
N PRO A 295 -0.45 -17.15 8.73
CA PRO A 295 -1.73 -17.05 9.45
C PRO A 295 -1.86 -15.70 10.16
N SER A 296 -3.10 -15.29 10.41
CA SER A 296 -3.45 -14.03 11.08
C SER A 296 -4.28 -14.31 12.33
N GLU A 297 -4.01 -13.54 13.39
CA GLU A 297 -4.78 -13.50 14.63
C GLU A 297 -5.52 -12.16 14.72
N PRO A 298 -6.75 -12.07 14.20
CA PRO A 298 -7.46 -10.80 14.09
C PRO A 298 -7.89 -10.21 15.44
N ARG A 299 -7.93 -11.01 16.52
CA ARG A 299 -8.37 -10.52 17.85
C ARG A 299 -7.43 -9.47 18.42
N ILE A 300 -6.13 -9.53 18.12
CA ILE A 300 -5.17 -8.52 18.60
C ILE A 300 -5.52 -7.11 18.08
N LEU A 301 -6.12 -7.02 16.90
CA LEU A 301 -6.50 -5.75 16.28
C LEU A 301 -7.66 -5.05 17.01
N ALA A 302 -8.41 -5.78 17.83
CA ALA A 302 -9.54 -5.22 18.57
C ALA A 302 -9.11 -4.16 19.61
N GLY A 303 -7.87 -4.23 20.08
CA GLY A 303 -7.31 -3.25 21.02
C GLY A 303 -6.87 -1.94 20.37
N PHE A 304 -6.89 -1.84 19.04
CA PHE A 304 -6.26 -0.75 18.30
C PHE A 304 -7.11 -0.19 17.17
N HIS A 305 -8.43 -0.17 17.35
CA HIS A 305 -9.32 0.44 16.39
C HIS A 305 -8.99 1.93 16.23
N ASP A 306 -8.65 2.36 15.01
CA ASP A 306 -8.85 3.74 14.63
C ASP A 306 -10.37 3.98 14.60
N HIS A 307 -10.82 5.06 15.24
CA HIS A 307 -12.24 5.43 15.25
C HIS A 307 -12.46 6.59 14.29
N LEU A 308 -13.67 6.70 13.74
CA LEU A 308 -14.13 7.94 13.13
C LEU A 308 -14.46 8.91 14.25
N THR A 309 -13.69 9.99 14.37
CA THR A 309 -13.97 11.05 15.36
C THR A 309 -14.81 12.19 14.78
N SER A 310 -14.99 12.19 13.46
CA SER A 310 -15.81 13.16 12.74
C SER A 310 -17.30 12.76 12.71
N VAL A 311 -18.18 13.75 12.82
CA VAL A 311 -19.62 13.58 12.59
C VAL A 311 -19.88 13.59 11.09
N ILE A 312 -20.66 12.62 10.62
CA ILE A 312 -21.10 12.57 9.21
C ILE A 312 -22.39 13.37 9.08
N ASP A 313 -22.38 14.38 8.22
CA ASP A 313 -23.59 15.06 7.76
C ASP A 313 -24.10 14.36 6.50
N GLU A 314 -25.10 13.49 6.67
CA GLU A 314 -25.74 12.75 5.57
C GLU A 314 -26.70 13.61 4.74
N ARG A 315 -27.01 14.84 5.18
CA ARG A 315 -28.02 15.69 4.54
C ARG A 315 -27.41 16.69 3.56
N SER A 316 -26.14 17.04 3.78
CA SER A 316 -25.43 18.02 2.96
C SER A 316 -24.79 17.37 1.74
N GLU A 317 -25.05 17.95 0.57
CA GLU A 317 -24.42 17.59 -0.70
C GLU A 317 -23.78 18.85 -1.32
N PRO A 318 -22.58 19.26 -0.87
CA PRO A 318 -22.00 20.55 -1.25
C PRO A 318 -21.86 20.76 -2.76
N SER A 319 -21.62 19.69 -3.52
CA SER A 319 -21.52 19.74 -4.98
C SER A 319 -22.81 20.19 -5.67
N THR A 320 -23.99 19.97 -5.05
CA THR A 320 -25.29 20.37 -5.63
C THR A 320 -25.40 21.88 -5.79
N SER A 321 -24.83 22.66 -4.86
CA SER A 321 -24.83 24.13 -4.96
C SER A 321 -24.16 24.62 -6.25
N CYS A 322 -23.11 23.92 -6.68
CA CYS A 322 -22.33 24.24 -7.88
C CYS A 322 -23.10 23.89 -9.16
N ALA A 323 -23.99 22.89 -9.13
CA ALA A 323 -24.73 22.40 -10.29
C ALA A 323 -25.68 23.46 -10.89
N THR A 324 -26.11 24.43 -10.08
CA THR A 324 -27.00 25.52 -10.51
C THR A 324 -26.38 26.37 -11.63
N CYS A 325 -25.07 26.59 -11.60
CA CYS A 325 -24.32 27.31 -12.64
C CYS A 325 -23.41 26.41 -13.49
N HIS A 326 -22.98 25.26 -12.95
CA HIS A 326 -22.01 24.36 -13.60
C HIS A 326 -22.57 22.95 -13.83
N LYS A 327 -23.76 22.86 -14.43
CA LYS A 327 -24.46 21.60 -14.64
C LYS A 327 -23.61 20.53 -15.35
N ALA A 328 -22.94 20.89 -16.46
CA ALA A 328 -22.13 19.93 -17.21
C ALA A 328 -20.97 19.36 -16.38
N ALA A 329 -20.32 20.19 -15.56
CA ALA A 329 -19.25 19.74 -14.66
C ALA A 329 -19.78 18.81 -13.56
N HIS A 330 -20.93 19.15 -12.98
CA HIS A 330 -21.59 18.32 -11.99
C HIS A 330 -22.01 16.95 -12.58
N ASP A 331 -22.49 16.93 -13.82
CA ASP A 331 -22.86 15.69 -14.50
C ASP A 331 -21.65 14.77 -14.76
N VAL A 332 -20.44 15.33 -14.94
CA VAL A 332 -19.17 14.56 -14.98
C VAL A 332 -18.80 14.06 -13.59
N TRP A 333 -18.79 14.95 -12.59
CA TRP A 333 -18.44 14.62 -11.20
C TRP A 333 -19.31 13.50 -10.62
N SER A 334 -20.63 13.59 -10.76
CA SER A 334 -21.59 12.63 -10.20
C SER A 334 -21.39 11.19 -10.70
N LYS A 335 -20.78 11.04 -11.88
CA LYS A 335 -20.45 9.73 -12.48
C LYS A 335 -19.06 9.22 -12.10
N SER A 336 -18.20 10.07 -11.52
CA SER A 336 -16.83 9.72 -11.16
C SER A 336 -16.73 8.83 -9.92
N ALA A 337 -15.54 8.24 -9.70
CA ALA A 337 -15.23 7.52 -8.47
C ALA A 337 -15.20 8.44 -7.24
N HIS A 338 -14.90 9.73 -7.40
CA HIS A 338 -14.88 10.70 -6.31
C HIS A 338 -16.25 10.89 -5.67
N ALA A 339 -17.32 10.97 -6.47
CA ALA A 339 -18.69 11.04 -5.95
C ALA A 339 -19.11 9.76 -5.19
N ARG A 340 -18.47 8.62 -5.48
CA ARG A 340 -18.73 7.32 -4.82
C ARG A 340 -17.64 6.91 -3.84
N ALA A 341 -16.69 7.81 -3.52
CA ALA A 341 -15.50 7.45 -2.75
C ALA A 341 -15.85 6.82 -1.40
N TRP A 342 -16.87 7.34 -0.72
CA TRP A 342 -17.34 6.80 0.55
C TRP A 342 -17.82 5.35 0.48
N VAL A 343 -18.52 4.98 -0.59
CA VAL A 343 -19.09 3.64 -0.79
C VAL A 343 -17.99 2.59 -0.97
N SER A 344 -16.80 3.00 -1.41
CA SER A 344 -15.66 2.07 -1.53
C SER A 344 -15.06 1.67 -0.18
N LEU A 345 -15.38 2.38 0.92
CA LEU A 345 -14.95 1.99 2.27
C LEU A 345 -15.93 1.00 2.89
N LYS A 346 -15.40 -0.13 3.37
CA LYS A 346 -16.13 -1.03 4.27
C LYS A 346 -16.39 -0.32 5.60
N ASP A 347 -17.42 -0.72 6.33
CA ASP A 347 -17.76 -0.09 7.61
C ASP A 347 -16.59 -0.12 8.60
N ALA A 348 -15.82 -1.21 8.62
CA ALA A 348 -14.62 -1.35 9.47
C ALA A 348 -13.45 -0.43 9.07
N ASP A 349 -13.47 0.13 7.85
CA ASP A 349 -12.42 1.01 7.32
C ASP A 349 -12.83 2.50 7.37
N ARG A 350 -14.05 2.82 7.84
CA ARG A 350 -14.51 4.20 8.05
C ARG A 350 -13.92 4.76 9.33
N THR A 351 -12.64 5.10 9.26
CA THR A 351 -11.83 5.65 10.36
C THR A 351 -11.18 6.96 9.92
N ASP A 352 -10.75 7.82 10.85
CA ASP A 352 -10.14 9.12 10.50
C ASP A 352 -9.01 9.02 9.48
N GLY A 353 -8.20 7.95 9.55
CA GLY A 353 -7.12 7.69 8.60
C GLY A 353 -7.61 7.53 7.16
N CYS A 354 -8.68 6.74 6.95
CA CYS A 354 -9.22 6.47 5.62
C CYS A 354 -10.18 7.56 5.14
N VAL A 355 -11.00 8.14 6.03
CA VAL A 355 -12.04 9.09 5.61
C VAL A 355 -11.46 10.42 5.14
N SER A 356 -10.25 10.78 5.57
CA SER A 356 -9.54 11.99 5.12
C SER A 356 -9.44 12.11 3.59
N CYS A 357 -9.40 10.96 2.88
CA CYS A 357 -9.30 10.89 1.42
C CYS A 357 -10.63 10.53 0.72
N HIS A 358 -11.65 10.11 1.47
CA HIS A 358 -12.93 9.58 0.97
C HIS A 358 -14.14 10.44 1.36
N SER A 359 -13.89 11.59 1.97
CA SER A 359 -14.90 12.55 2.45
C SER A 359 -14.43 13.98 2.20
N LEU A 360 -15.30 14.95 2.48
CA LEU A 360 -14.94 16.36 2.55
C LEU A 360 -15.30 16.91 3.93
N GLU A 361 -14.36 17.57 4.60
CA GLU A 361 -14.64 18.34 5.80
C GLU A 361 -15.30 19.68 5.44
N ILE A 362 -16.50 19.92 6.00
CA ILE A 362 -17.30 21.13 5.75
C ILE A 362 -17.34 22.09 6.95
N ALA A 363 -16.99 21.58 8.14
CA ALA A 363 -16.79 22.32 9.37
C ALA A 363 -15.87 21.49 10.29
N PRO A 364 -15.26 22.08 11.34
CA PRO A 364 -14.40 21.33 12.24
C PRO A 364 -15.03 20.03 12.74
N LYS A 365 -14.42 18.89 12.40
CA LYS A 365 -14.91 17.53 12.70
C LYS A 365 -16.28 17.17 12.11
N THR A 366 -16.76 17.89 11.12
CA THR A 366 -17.98 17.55 10.38
C THR A 366 -17.63 17.29 8.93
N ILE A 367 -17.89 16.06 8.50
CA ILE A 367 -17.59 15.61 7.14
C ILE A 367 -18.87 15.28 6.38
N VAL A 368 -18.82 15.38 5.06
CA VAL A 368 -19.82 14.83 4.15
C VAL A 368 -19.20 13.68 3.36
N THR A 369 -20.02 12.69 3.01
CA THR A 369 -19.56 11.48 2.35
C THR A 369 -19.22 11.72 0.89
N GLY A 370 -18.01 11.32 0.46
CA GLY A 370 -17.55 11.47 -0.91
C GLY A 370 -16.59 12.64 -1.10
N VAL A 371 -15.93 12.67 -2.25
CA VAL A 371 -15.00 13.74 -2.63
C VAL A 371 -15.76 14.72 -3.53
N HIS A 372 -16.09 15.89 -2.98
CA HIS A 372 -16.92 16.92 -3.64
C HIS A 372 -16.08 17.98 -4.39
N CYS A 373 -16.76 18.90 -5.09
CA CYS A 373 -16.13 20.00 -5.82
C CYS A 373 -15.08 20.76 -4.99
N ALA A 374 -15.40 21.07 -3.72
CA ALA A 374 -14.53 21.84 -2.85
C ALA A 374 -13.25 21.12 -2.42
N SER A 375 -13.17 19.79 -2.60
CA SER A 375 -11.95 19.01 -2.37
C SER A 375 -10.83 19.43 -3.33
N CYS A 376 -11.20 19.82 -4.56
CA CYS A 376 -10.27 20.29 -5.58
C CYS A 376 -10.33 21.80 -5.80
N HIS A 377 -11.50 22.42 -5.68
CA HIS A 377 -11.75 23.84 -5.94
C HIS A 377 -11.90 24.63 -4.64
N ARG A 378 -10.84 25.34 -4.25
CA ARG A 378 -10.85 26.15 -3.03
C ARG A 378 -11.47 27.53 -3.29
N GLY A 379 -12.06 28.11 -2.25
CA GLY A 379 -12.69 29.44 -2.29
C GLY A 379 -14.11 29.44 -2.87
N ALA A 380 -14.83 28.32 -2.78
CA ALA A 380 -16.20 28.17 -3.29
C ALA A 380 -17.16 29.23 -2.72
N ASP A 381 -17.05 29.59 -1.44
CA ASP A 381 -17.91 30.60 -0.81
C ASP A 381 -17.72 31.99 -1.42
N ALA A 382 -16.47 32.47 -1.51
CA ALA A 382 -16.16 33.76 -2.12
C ALA A 382 -16.55 33.80 -3.61
N HIS A 383 -16.37 32.67 -4.31
CA HIS A 383 -16.81 32.51 -5.69
C HIS A 383 -18.34 32.65 -5.83
N ALA A 384 -19.10 31.96 -4.99
CA ALA A 384 -20.56 32.01 -5.00
C ALA A 384 -21.09 33.40 -4.65
N THR A 385 -20.57 34.04 -3.58
CA THR A 385 -20.98 35.39 -3.14
C THR A 385 -20.72 36.44 -4.21
N SER A 386 -19.58 36.33 -4.92
CA SER A 386 -19.21 37.26 -5.98
C SER A 386 -19.86 36.96 -7.33
N ARG A 387 -20.74 35.95 -7.41
CA ARG A 387 -21.36 35.47 -8.66
C ARG A 387 -20.32 35.15 -9.74
N GLY A 388 -19.22 34.53 -9.34
CA GLY A 388 -18.15 34.08 -10.22
C GLY A 388 -17.11 35.14 -10.59
N VAL A 389 -17.22 36.36 -10.07
CA VAL A 389 -16.17 37.39 -10.27
C VAL A 389 -14.86 36.97 -9.62
N VAL A 390 -14.91 36.43 -8.40
CA VAL A 390 -13.77 35.77 -7.76
C VAL A 390 -13.68 34.35 -8.30
N LYS A 391 -12.58 33.99 -8.95
CA LYS A 391 -12.36 32.62 -9.44
C LYS A 391 -12.02 31.67 -8.30
N THR A 392 -12.50 30.44 -8.38
CA THR A 392 -12.01 29.37 -7.51
C THR A 392 -10.55 29.05 -7.84
N LEU A 393 -9.80 28.58 -6.85
CA LEU A 393 -8.48 28.00 -7.09
C LEU A 393 -8.68 26.52 -7.39
N GLY A 394 -8.42 26.10 -8.64
CA GLY A 394 -8.32 24.69 -8.98
C GLY A 394 -7.00 24.12 -8.47
N THR A 395 -7.05 23.00 -7.76
CA THR A 395 -5.85 22.25 -7.38
C THR A 395 -5.69 21.03 -8.27
N THR A 396 -4.45 20.77 -8.70
CA THR A 396 -4.01 19.50 -9.30
C THR A 396 -3.37 18.59 -8.25
N ASN A 397 -3.61 18.85 -6.96
CA ASN A 397 -3.00 18.08 -5.88
C ASN A 397 -3.71 16.75 -5.64
N CYS A 398 -3.93 15.98 -6.71
CA CYS A 398 -4.45 14.62 -6.66
C CYS A 398 -3.63 13.74 -5.69
N ARG A 399 -2.35 14.09 -5.50
CA ARG A 399 -1.40 13.34 -4.66
C ARG A 399 -1.57 13.56 -3.16
N SER A 400 -2.44 14.45 -2.70
CA SER A 400 -2.80 14.49 -1.27
C SER A 400 -3.55 13.23 -0.84
N CYS A 401 -4.23 12.56 -1.78
CA CYS A 401 -4.98 11.33 -1.53
C CYS A 401 -4.47 10.16 -2.38
N HIS A 402 -3.91 10.44 -3.57
CA HIS A 402 -3.31 9.44 -4.46
C HIS A 402 -1.79 9.51 -4.44
N ASP A 403 -1.23 9.13 -3.29
CA ASP A 403 0.20 8.97 -3.10
C ASP A 403 0.64 7.50 -3.33
N ALA A 404 1.94 7.26 -3.14
CA ALA A 404 2.53 5.93 -3.28
C ALA A 404 2.01 4.93 -2.23
N ARG A 405 1.38 5.42 -1.15
CA ARG A 405 0.74 4.59 -0.14
C ARG A 405 -0.66 4.20 -0.61
N HIS A 406 -1.52 5.16 -0.91
CA HIS A 406 -2.95 4.95 -1.09
C HIS A 406 -3.37 4.61 -2.52
N HIS A 407 -2.59 4.99 -3.55
CA HIS A 407 -2.86 4.63 -4.95
C HIS A 407 -1.55 4.55 -5.75
N PRO A 408 -0.73 3.50 -5.56
CA PRO A 408 0.64 3.42 -6.07
C PRO A 408 0.74 3.51 -7.60
N SER A 409 -0.26 2.99 -8.32
CA SER A 409 -0.36 3.04 -9.78
C SER A 409 -1.07 4.29 -10.31
N PHE A 410 -1.34 5.28 -9.45
CA PHE A 410 -2.09 6.46 -9.85
C PHE A 410 -1.33 7.26 -10.91
N ASP A 411 -1.95 7.36 -12.08
CA ASP A 411 -1.53 8.31 -13.10
C ASP A 411 -2.46 9.53 -13.09
N PRO A 412 -2.01 10.69 -12.58
CA PRO A 412 -2.83 11.90 -12.55
C PRO A 412 -3.24 12.36 -13.96
N VAL A 413 -2.45 12.06 -15.00
CA VAL A 413 -2.76 12.49 -16.36
C VAL A 413 -3.91 11.65 -16.94
N ALA A 414 -3.82 10.32 -16.86
CA ALA A 414 -4.91 9.44 -17.27
C ALA A 414 -6.17 9.66 -16.42
N ALA A 415 -6.02 9.83 -15.10
CA ALA A 415 -7.14 10.07 -14.20
C ALA A 415 -7.84 11.40 -14.48
N TRP A 416 -7.09 12.44 -14.87
CA TRP A 416 -7.64 13.75 -15.21
C TRP A 416 -8.68 13.66 -16.33
N VAL A 417 -8.50 12.77 -17.32
CA VAL A 417 -9.44 12.59 -18.43
C VAL A 417 -10.87 12.29 -17.95
N PHE A 418 -11.01 11.54 -16.84
CA PHE A 418 -12.32 11.13 -16.32
C PHE A 418 -13.03 12.21 -15.49
N ILE A 419 -12.29 13.23 -15.05
CA ILE A 419 -12.83 14.28 -14.17
C ILE A 419 -12.72 15.67 -14.80
N ALA A 420 -12.02 15.82 -15.94
CA ALA A 420 -11.84 17.08 -16.62
C ALA A 420 -13.20 17.66 -17.03
N HIS A 421 -13.44 18.91 -16.65
CA HIS A 421 -14.67 19.65 -16.94
C HIS A 421 -14.38 21.14 -17.07
N GLY A 422 -15.32 21.88 -17.67
CA GLY A 422 -15.26 23.35 -17.76
C GLY A 422 -14.19 23.88 -18.72
N LYS A 423 -14.31 23.53 -20.01
CA LYS A 423 -13.53 24.19 -21.08
C LYS A 423 -13.87 25.68 -21.18
#